data_AF-A0A7X6U1Q6-F1
#
_entry.id   AF-A0A7X6U1Q6-F1
#
_cell.length_a   1.000
_cell.length_b   1.000
_cell.length_c   1.000
_cell.angle_alpha   90.00
_cell.angle_beta   90.00
_cell.angle_gamma   90.00
#
_symmetry.space_group_name_H-M   'P 1'
#
loop_
_entity.id
_entity.type
_entity.pdbx_description
1 polymer ?
#
loop_
_entity_poly.entity_id
_entity_poly.type
_entity_poly.pdbx_seq_one_letter_code
_entity_poly.pdbx_strand_id
1 'polypeptide(L)'
;RKKKKPNEPIRQPMPLARQLLSLLANHPQVLERIGERQLEILRQHPHMDIVVEFIAFAFANGARHIGSLIQQAEHGSPLQQLLISLGKDSSTIESLPHPEAEWSDAIKKIELENLEAEIRTLIGSGIETDNERKRYLAVLARYNFLKT
;
A
#
# COMPACT_ATOMS: atom_id res chain seq x y z
N ARG A 1 -4.08 -25.25 -41.81
CA ARG A 1 -5.01 -24.57 -40.87
C ARG A 1 -4.24 -24.17 -39.61
N LYS A 2 -3.92 -22.89 -39.42
CA LYS A 2 -3.17 -22.39 -38.23
C LYS A 2 -4.15 -22.10 -37.09
N LYS A 3 -3.91 -22.66 -35.90
CA LYS A 3 -4.72 -22.44 -34.69
C LYS A 3 -4.43 -21.04 -34.13
N LYS A 4 -5.45 -20.18 -34.02
CA LYS A 4 -5.40 -18.91 -33.28
C LYS A 4 -5.32 -19.22 -31.77
N LYS A 5 -4.31 -18.69 -31.08
CA LYS A 5 -4.27 -18.67 -29.61
C LYS A 5 -5.34 -17.66 -29.10
N PRO A 6 -6.01 -17.94 -27.97
CA PRO A 6 -6.97 -17.01 -27.40
C PRO A 6 -6.25 -15.77 -26.88
N ASN A 7 -6.84 -14.62 -27.15
CA ASN A 7 -6.38 -13.29 -26.74
C ASN A 7 -6.57 -13.19 -25.21
N GLU A 8 -5.52 -13.39 -24.43
CA GLU A 8 -5.56 -13.03 -23.01
C GLU A 8 -5.72 -11.51 -22.93
N PRO A 9 -6.73 -11.00 -22.20
CA PRO A 9 -6.79 -9.57 -21.94
C PRO A 9 -5.52 -9.21 -21.17
N ILE A 10 -4.73 -8.29 -21.72
CA ILE A 10 -3.61 -7.65 -21.03
C ILE A 10 -4.21 -7.05 -19.76
N ARG A 11 -4.06 -7.73 -18.62
CA ARG A 11 -4.48 -7.21 -17.32
C ARG A 11 -3.65 -5.95 -17.12
N GLN A 12 -4.27 -4.78 -17.28
CA GLN A 12 -3.61 -3.54 -16.93
C GLN A 12 -3.17 -3.66 -15.46
N PRO A 13 -1.92 -3.32 -15.12
CA PRO A 13 -1.46 -3.40 -13.74
C PRO A 13 -2.38 -2.54 -12.87
N MET A 14 -2.99 -3.13 -11.85
CA MET A 14 -3.81 -2.36 -10.92
C MET A 14 -2.93 -1.31 -10.22
N PRO A 15 -3.48 -0.13 -9.89
CA PRO A 15 -2.79 0.83 -9.04
C PRO A 15 -2.36 0.18 -7.72
N LEU A 16 -1.15 0.48 -7.25
CA LEU A 16 -0.57 -0.14 -6.05
C LEU A 16 -1.48 -0.01 -4.81
N ALA A 17 -2.09 1.16 -4.61
CA ALA A 17 -3.04 1.37 -3.52
C ALA A 17 -4.21 0.37 -3.56
N ARG A 18 -4.74 0.08 -4.77
CA ARG A 18 -5.79 -0.93 -4.95
C ARG A 18 -5.29 -2.33 -4.65
N GLN A 19 -4.06 -2.66 -5.05
CA GLN A 19 -3.45 -3.96 -4.74
C GLN A 19 -3.30 -4.15 -3.22
N LEU A 20 -2.83 -3.12 -2.50
CA LEU A 20 -2.72 -3.15 -1.05
C LEU A 20 -4.08 -3.30 -0.37
N LEU A 21 -5.08 -2.53 -0.79
CA LEU A 21 -6.45 -2.66 -0.27
C LEU A 21 -7.02 -4.06 -0.50
N SER A 22 -6.82 -4.63 -1.70
CA SER A 22 -7.22 -6.00 -2.00
C SER A 22 -6.48 -7.00 -1.12
N LEU A 23 -5.17 -6.85 -0.91
CA LEU A 23 -4.39 -7.70 -0.03
C LEU A 23 -4.96 -7.68 1.40
N LEU A 24 -5.16 -6.49 1.97
CA LEU A 24 -5.65 -6.33 3.34
C LEU A 24 -7.09 -6.84 3.51
N ALA A 25 -7.96 -6.63 2.52
CA ALA A 25 -9.34 -7.12 2.55
C ALA A 25 -9.42 -8.66 2.53
N ASN A 26 -8.49 -9.32 1.83
CA ASN A 26 -8.43 -10.78 1.69
C ASN A 26 -7.62 -11.47 2.79
N HIS A 27 -6.68 -10.76 3.41
CA HIS A 27 -5.76 -11.32 4.40
C HIS A 27 -5.72 -10.47 5.68
N PRO A 28 -6.76 -10.55 6.51
CA PRO A 28 -6.91 -9.72 7.71
C PRO A 28 -5.80 -9.89 8.75
N GLN A 29 -5.14 -11.05 8.77
CA GLN A 29 -3.97 -11.30 9.61
C GLN A 29 -2.82 -10.32 9.32
N VAL A 30 -2.74 -9.76 8.11
CA VAL A 30 -1.75 -8.72 7.78
C VAL A 30 -2.05 -7.45 8.58
N LEU A 31 -3.32 -7.05 8.69
CA LEU A 31 -3.74 -5.86 9.45
C LEU A 31 -3.26 -5.94 10.91
N GLU A 32 -3.36 -7.10 11.54
CA GLU A 32 -2.96 -7.31 12.94
C GLU A 32 -1.47 -7.05 13.20
N ARG A 33 -0.64 -7.05 12.15
CA ARG A 33 0.81 -6.90 12.24
C ARG A 33 1.30 -5.54 11.73
N ILE A 34 0.40 -4.70 11.24
CA ILE A 34 0.76 -3.36 10.78
C ILE A 34 1.15 -2.51 11.98
N GLY A 35 2.39 -2.01 11.96
CA GLY A 35 2.91 -1.09 12.97
C GLY A 35 2.92 0.36 12.52
N GLU A 36 3.11 1.27 13.48
CA GLU A 36 3.15 2.73 13.26
C GLU A 36 4.11 3.15 12.15
N ARG A 37 5.29 2.53 12.07
CA ARG A 37 6.28 2.85 11.04
C ARG A 37 5.75 2.60 9.62
N GLN A 38 5.00 1.50 9.43
CA GLN A 38 4.45 1.18 8.11
C GLN A 38 3.35 2.18 7.73
N LEU A 39 2.54 2.60 8.71
CA LEU A 39 1.55 3.66 8.54
C LEU A 39 2.21 5.01 8.19
N GLU A 40 3.32 5.35 8.84
CA GLU A 40 4.07 6.57 8.53
C GLU A 40 4.61 6.55 7.10
N ILE A 41 5.18 5.44 6.65
CA ILE A 41 5.65 5.26 5.27
C ILE A 41 4.50 5.48 4.27
N LEU A 42 3.32 4.92 4.54
CA LEU A 42 2.15 5.10 3.68
C LEU A 42 1.68 6.56 3.66
N ARG A 43 1.61 7.24 4.82
CA ARG A 43 1.19 8.65 4.91
C ARG A 43 2.10 9.60 4.13
N GLN A 44 3.37 9.26 3.96
CA GLN A 44 4.32 10.07 3.20
C GLN A 44 4.19 9.87 1.69
N HIS A 45 3.55 8.79 1.23
CA HIS A 45 3.49 8.45 -0.18
C HIS A 45 2.22 9.04 -0.86
N PRO A 46 2.33 9.66 -2.04
CA PRO A 46 1.18 10.14 -2.80
C PRO A 46 0.13 9.04 -3.06
N HIS A 47 -1.16 9.36 -2.96
CA HIS A 47 -2.26 8.44 -3.27
C HIS A 47 -2.43 7.23 -2.32
N MET A 48 -1.75 7.21 -1.17
CA MET A 48 -1.92 6.16 -0.15
C MET A 48 -2.91 6.53 0.97
N ASP A 49 -3.49 7.73 0.93
CA ASP A 49 -4.44 8.22 1.94
C ASP A 49 -5.59 7.23 2.17
N ILE A 50 -6.14 6.67 1.09
CA ILE A 50 -7.24 5.70 1.17
C ILE A 50 -6.85 4.37 1.82
N VAL A 51 -5.57 3.97 1.69
CA VAL A 51 -5.04 2.76 2.34
C VAL A 51 -4.92 3.01 3.83
N VAL A 52 -4.40 4.19 4.21
CA VAL A 52 -4.27 4.60 5.61
C VAL A 52 -5.65 4.74 6.26
N GLU A 53 -6.62 5.36 5.57
CA GLU A 53 -8.00 5.49 6.02
C GLU A 53 -8.64 4.12 6.25
N PHE A 54 -8.47 3.19 5.31
CA PHE A 54 -8.96 1.82 5.45
C PHE A 54 -8.37 1.12 6.68
N ILE A 55 -7.06 1.20 6.90
CA ILE A 55 -6.40 0.56 8.06
C ILE A 55 -6.89 1.18 9.36
N ALA A 56 -6.96 2.52 9.43
CA ALA A 56 -7.47 3.23 10.60
C ALA A 56 -8.92 2.84 10.91
N PHE A 57 -9.77 2.74 9.90
CA PHE A 57 -11.15 2.29 10.04
C PHE A 57 -11.22 0.84 10.54
N ALA A 58 -10.40 -0.07 9.99
CA ALA A 58 -10.37 -1.45 10.42
C ALA A 58 -9.94 -1.61 11.88
N PHE A 59 -8.93 -0.84 12.32
CA PHE A 59 -8.48 -0.81 13.71
C PHE A 59 -9.53 -0.25 14.66
N ALA A 60 -10.15 0.88 14.31
CA ALA A 60 -11.16 1.52 15.15
C ALA A 60 -12.37 0.61 15.41
N ASN A 61 -12.72 -0.24 14.44
CA ASN A 61 -13.89 -1.10 14.52
C ASN A 61 -13.59 -2.54 14.97
N GLY A 62 -12.31 -2.89 15.15
CA GLY A 62 -11.86 -4.24 15.53
C GLY A 62 -12.27 -5.35 14.56
N ALA A 63 -12.79 -4.99 13.38
CA ALA A 63 -13.33 -5.92 12.41
C ALA A 63 -12.21 -6.48 11.54
N ARG A 64 -12.10 -7.82 11.58
CA ARG A 64 -11.07 -8.58 10.87
C ARG A 64 -11.59 -9.16 9.55
N HIS A 65 -12.76 -8.75 9.08
CA HIS A 65 -13.29 -9.28 7.81
C HIS A 65 -13.98 -8.18 7.02
N ILE A 66 -13.80 -8.22 5.70
CA ILE A 66 -14.35 -7.21 4.79
C ILE A 66 -15.88 -7.07 4.94
N GLY A 67 -16.60 -8.18 5.14
CA GLY A 67 -18.05 -8.17 5.37
C GLY A 67 -18.47 -7.40 6.63
N SER A 68 -17.69 -7.51 7.72
CA SER A 68 -17.95 -6.78 8.96
C SER A 68 -17.64 -5.29 8.81
N LEU A 69 -16.56 -4.96 8.12
CA LEU A 69 -16.21 -3.58 7.78
C LEU A 69 -17.30 -2.91 6.92
N ILE A 70 -17.88 -3.63 5.95
CA ILE A 70 -18.99 -3.11 5.12
C ILE A 70 -20.21 -2.75 5.99
N GLN A 71 -20.54 -3.58 6.98
CA GLN A 71 -21.70 -3.36 7.86
C GLN A 71 -21.50 -2.18 8.82
N GLN A 72 -20.26 -1.92 9.24
CA GLN A 72 -19.91 -0.85 10.17
C GLN A 72 -19.68 0.49 9.46
N ALA A 73 -19.35 0.47 8.17
CA ALA A 73 -19.14 1.68 7.40
C ALA A 73 -20.44 2.46 7.21
N GLU A 74 -20.34 3.80 7.25
CA GLU A 74 -21.48 4.68 7.04
C GLU A 74 -22.16 4.39 5.69
N HIS A 75 -23.48 4.25 5.71
CA HIS A 75 -24.25 3.88 4.54
C HIS A 75 -24.17 4.95 3.44
N GLY A 76 -23.74 4.54 2.24
CA GLY A 76 -23.56 5.41 1.09
C GLY A 76 -22.22 6.16 1.04
N SER A 77 -21.38 6.03 2.07
CA SER A 77 -20.06 6.68 2.10
C SER A 77 -19.12 6.15 1.01
N PRO A 78 -18.14 6.96 0.54
CA PRO A 78 -17.12 6.51 -0.40
C PRO A 78 -16.36 5.28 0.09
N LEU A 79 -16.05 5.22 1.40
CA LEU A 79 -15.40 4.08 2.02
C LEU A 79 -16.27 2.82 1.94
N GLN A 80 -17.58 2.91 2.24
CA GLN A 80 -18.47 1.75 2.10
C GLN A 80 -18.51 1.23 0.65
N GLN A 81 -18.59 2.12 -0.34
CA GLN A 81 -18.59 1.73 -1.75
C GLN A 81 -17.28 1.03 -2.15
N LEU A 82 -16.14 1.52 -1.64
CA LEU A 82 -14.83 0.89 -1.82
C LEU A 82 -14.78 -0.51 -1.21
N LEU A 83 -15.27 -0.67 0.03
CA LEU A 83 -15.31 -1.96 0.72
C LEU A 83 -16.18 -2.98 -0.01
N ILE A 84 -17.36 -2.56 -0.49
CA ILE A 84 -18.26 -3.39 -1.30
C ILE A 84 -17.56 -3.83 -2.60
N SER A 85 -16.84 -2.90 -3.25
CA SER A 85 -16.05 -3.21 -4.45
C SER A 85 -14.95 -4.23 -4.16
N LEU A 86 -14.20 -4.07 -3.07
CA LEU A 86 -13.16 -5.02 -2.64
C LEU A 86 -13.74 -6.41 -2.35
N GLY A 87 -14.89 -6.48 -1.69
CA GLY A 87 -15.57 -7.74 -1.37
C GLY A 87 -16.13 -8.48 -2.59
N LYS A 88 -16.36 -7.80 -3.71
CA LYS A 88 -16.70 -8.47 -4.98
C LYS A 88 -15.46 -9.10 -5.60
N ASP A 89 -14.34 -8.38 -5.61
CA ASP A 89 -13.08 -8.81 -6.22
C ASP A 89 -12.45 -9.99 -5.48
N SER A 90 -12.58 -10.07 -4.14
CA SER A 90 -12.06 -11.16 -3.31
C SER A 90 -12.51 -12.56 -3.73
N SER A 91 -13.70 -12.68 -4.34
CA SER A 91 -14.25 -13.96 -4.78
C SER A 91 -13.49 -14.60 -5.95
N THR A 92 -12.57 -13.87 -6.58
CA THR A 92 -11.89 -14.26 -7.83
C THR A 92 -10.38 -14.49 -7.70
N ILE A 93 -9.81 -14.29 -6.50
CA ILE A 93 -8.37 -14.29 -6.28
C ILE A 93 -7.94 -15.62 -5.65
N GLU A 94 -7.05 -16.34 -6.32
CA GLU A 94 -6.35 -17.50 -5.73
C GLU A 94 -5.58 -17.04 -4.49
N SER A 95 -5.67 -17.81 -3.40
CA SER A 95 -5.00 -17.49 -2.14
C SER A 95 -3.50 -17.28 -2.36
N LEU A 96 -3.01 -16.07 -2.03
CA LEU A 96 -1.58 -15.81 -2.02
C LEU A 96 -0.90 -16.69 -0.96
N PRO A 97 0.23 -17.35 -1.29
CA PRO A 97 0.90 -18.23 -0.34
C PRO A 97 1.53 -17.47 0.84
N HIS A 98 1.96 -16.21 0.64
CA HIS A 98 2.70 -15.41 1.62
C HIS A 98 2.22 -13.94 1.69
N PRO A 99 1.00 -13.66 2.16
CA PRO A 99 0.43 -12.31 2.14
C PRO A 99 1.21 -11.28 3.00
N GLU A 100 1.85 -11.72 4.09
CA GLU A 100 2.69 -10.85 4.90
C GLU A 100 3.97 -10.41 4.16
N ALA A 101 4.53 -11.30 3.34
CA ALA A 101 5.70 -10.99 2.53
C ALA A 101 5.34 -9.98 1.43
N GLU A 102 4.22 -10.19 0.74
CA GLU A 102 3.69 -9.25 -0.26
C GLU A 102 3.47 -7.85 0.34
N TRP A 103 2.92 -7.77 1.54
CA TRP A 103 2.78 -6.51 2.27
C TRP A 103 4.13 -5.87 2.56
N SER A 104 5.07 -6.65 3.13
CA SER A 104 6.41 -6.16 3.45
C SER A 104 7.15 -5.63 2.22
N ASP A 105 7.06 -6.34 1.09
CA ASP A 105 7.70 -5.96 -0.17
C ASP A 105 7.08 -4.68 -0.75
N ALA A 106 5.75 -4.56 -0.69
CA ALA A 106 5.07 -3.35 -1.14
C ALA A 106 5.44 -2.14 -0.25
N ILE A 107 5.52 -2.31 1.06
CA ILE A 107 5.96 -1.25 1.99
C ILE A 107 7.43 -0.88 1.72
N LYS A 108 8.31 -1.86 1.51
CA LYS A 108 9.72 -1.62 1.16
C LYS A 108 9.84 -0.81 -0.13
N LYS A 109 9.04 -1.14 -1.14
CA LYS A 109 8.99 -0.43 -2.41
C LYS A 109 8.54 1.03 -2.22
N ILE A 110 7.44 1.25 -1.50
CA ILE A 110 6.93 2.59 -1.18
C ILE A 110 7.96 3.41 -0.40
N GLU A 111 8.63 2.82 0.58
CA GLU A 111 9.67 3.49 1.35
C GLU A 111 10.84 3.92 0.45
N LEU A 112 11.28 3.06 -0.46
CA LEU A 112 12.32 3.41 -1.45
C LEU A 112 11.89 4.58 -2.34
N GLU A 113 10.64 4.58 -2.83
CA GLU A 113 10.09 5.66 -3.67
C GLU A 113 10.03 6.99 -2.92
N ASN A 114 9.58 6.98 -1.66
CA ASN A 114 9.55 8.17 -0.80
C ASN A 114 10.97 8.72 -0.56
N LEU A 115 11.91 7.85 -0.19
CA LEU A 115 13.30 8.24 0.06
C LEU A 115 13.97 8.79 -1.20
N GLU A 116 13.71 8.20 -2.37
CA GLU A 116 14.23 8.69 -3.64
C GLU A 116 13.68 10.08 -3.98
N ALA A 117 12.38 10.31 -3.77
CA ALA A 117 11.76 11.62 -3.96
C ALA A 117 12.34 12.67 -3.00
N GLU A 118 12.58 12.31 -1.74
CA GLU A 118 13.20 13.18 -0.75
C GLU A 118 14.65 13.53 -1.12
N ILE A 119 15.46 12.55 -1.53
CA ILE A 119 16.83 12.76 -2.02
C ILE A 119 16.83 13.75 -3.19
N ARG A 120 15.94 13.57 -4.16
CA ARG A 120 15.82 14.46 -5.33
C ARG A 120 15.45 15.88 -4.90
N THR A 121 14.56 16.02 -3.94
CA THR A 121 14.14 17.32 -3.41
C THR A 121 15.30 18.04 -2.73
N LEU A 122 16.04 17.36 -1.85
CA LEU A 122 17.20 17.93 -1.13
C LEU A 122 18.33 18.33 -2.09
N ILE A 123 18.60 17.52 -3.12
CA ILE A 123 19.59 17.88 -4.14
C ILE A 123 19.10 19.08 -4.97
N GLY A 124 17.81 19.08 -5.35
CA GLY A 124 17.21 20.12 -6.18
C GLY A 124 17.09 21.49 -5.49
N SER A 125 16.89 21.52 -4.16
CA SER A 125 16.82 22.77 -3.38
C SER A 125 18.19 23.40 -3.12
N GLY A 126 19.27 22.64 -3.31
CA GLY A 126 20.58 22.97 -2.76
C GLY A 126 20.65 22.61 -1.27
N ILE A 127 21.73 21.93 -0.86
CA ILE A 127 21.98 21.60 0.55
C ILE A 127 22.85 22.72 1.12
N GLU A 128 22.23 23.69 1.78
CA GLU A 128 22.90 24.91 2.24
C GLU A 128 23.23 24.86 3.74
N THR A 129 22.45 24.10 4.50
CA THR A 129 22.58 24.02 5.95
C THR A 129 23.13 22.68 6.43
N ASP A 130 23.72 22.68 7.63
CA ASP A 130 24.17 21.46 8.29
C ASP A 130 23.00 20.50 8.61
N ASN A 131 21.79 21.02 8.85
CA ASN A 131 20.61 20.21 9.09
C ASN A 131 20.15 19.48 7.83
N GLU A 132 20.13 20.14 6.68
CA GLU A 132 19.83 19.51 5.39
C GLU A 132 20.89 18.47 5.03
N ARG A 133 22.17 18.76 5.28
CA ARG A 133 23.27 17.80 5.08
C ARG A 133 23.08 16.55 5.93
N LYS A 134 22.78 16.72 7.22
CA LYS A 134 22.49 15.58 8.12
C LYS A 134 21.28 14.79 7.64
N ARG A 135 20.20 15.47 7.23
CA ARG A 135 18.99 14.83 6.71
C ARG A 135 19.30 14.02 5.45
N TYR A 136 19.99 14.61 4.47
CA TYR A 136 20.41 13.94 3.26
C TYR A 136 21.22 12.66 3.53
N LEU A 137 22.23 12.73 4.39
CA LEU A 137 23.05 11.56 4.75
C LEU A 137 22.22 10.46 5.42
N ALA A 138 21.28 10.83 6.30
CA ALA A 138 20.40 9.87 6.97
C ALA A 138 19.45 9.18 5.98
N VAL A 139 18.82 9.94 5.08
CA VAL A 139 17.93 9.44 4.03
C VAL A 139 18.69 8.52 3.09
N LEU A 140 19.88 8.92 2.65
CA LEU A 140 20.74 8.13 1.76
C LEU A 140 21.19 6.82 2.42
N ALA A 141 21.58 6.85 3.70
CA ALA A 141 21.95 5.65 4.45
C ALA A 141 20.77 4.67 4.53
N ARG A 142 19.55 5.16 4.81
CA ARG A 142 18.34 4.34 4.84
C ARG A 142 18.01 3.76 3.47
N TYR A 143 18.08 4.55 2.41
CA TYR A 143 17.84 4.10 1.03
C TYR A 143 18.79 2.95 0.64
N ASN A 144 20.09 3.12 0.90
CA ASN A 144 21.09 2.08 0.59
C ASN A 144 20.89 0.80 1.42
N PHE A 145 20.53 0.95 2.70
CA PHE A 145 20.19 -0.20 3.54
C PHE A 145 19.02 -1.01 2.97
N LEU A 146 17.98 -0.34 2.47
CA LEU A 146 16.82 -1.01 1.88
C LEU A 146 17.12 -1.60 0.50
N LYS A 147 18.04 -1.03 -0.27
CA LYS A 147 18.39 -1.53 -1.60
C LYS A 147 19.20 -2.82 -1.57
N THR A 148 19.87 -3.09 -0.44
CA THR A 148 20.64 -4.32 -0.20
C THR A 148 19.69 -5.51 0.00
#